data_AF-A0A967BML0-F1
#
_entry.id   AF-A0A967BML0-F1
#
_cell.length_a   1.000
_cell.length_b   1.000
_cell.length_c   1.000
_cell.angle_alpha   90.00
_cell.angle_beta   90.00
_cell.angle_gamma   90.00
#
_symmetry.space_group_name_H-M   'P 1'
#
loop_
_entity.id
_entity.type
_entity.pdbx_description
1 polymer ?
#
loop_
_entity_poly.entity_id
_entity_poly.type
_entity_poly.pdbx_seq_one_letter_code
_entity_poly.pdbx_strand_id
1 'polypeptide(L)'
;MKKIALIIIILFMHSFNIAMAQAPTIEWQNTIGGSSADYLHAIHQTTDGGFILGGTSGSGISGDKTEPNQGRSDYWVIKLDETGNIIWQNTIGGSHSDNLHAIQQTTDGGYILGGTSESNISGDKTEPNQGN
;
A
#
# COMPACT_ATOMS: atom_id res chain seq x y z
N MET A 1 47.09 45.99 -48.44
CA MET A 1 46.86 45.18 -47.23
C MET A 1 45.35 45.11 -46.97
N LYS A 2 44.67 44.10 -47.52
CA LYS A 2 43.24 43.83 -47.30
C LYS A 2 43.15 42.69 -46.30
N LYS A 3 42.52 42.91 -45.15
CA LYS A 3 42.47 41.96 -44.05
C LYS A 3 41.58 40.76 -44.41
N ILE A 4 42.09 39.59 -44.07
CA ILE A 4 41.57 38.25 -44.31
C ILE A 4 40.36 37.98 -43.39
N ALA A 5 39.38 37.26 -43.94
CA ALA A 5 38.13 36.85 -43.30
C ALA A 5 38.35 35.92 -42.10
N LEU A 6 37.55 36.08 -41.05
CA LEU A 6 37.43 35.13 -39.94
C LEU A 6 36.02 34.55 -39.95
N ILE A 7 35.87 33.35 -40.51
CA ILE A 7 34.66 32.55 -40.42
C ILE A 7 34.72 31.81 -39.08
N ILE A 8 33.86 32.19 -38.13
CA ILE A 8 33.70 31.50 -36.85
C ILE A 8 32.76 30.31 -37.10
N ILE A 9 33.32 29.11 -37.27
CA ILE A 9 32.56 27.86 -37.22
C ILE A 9 32.36 27.53 -35.74
N ILE A 10 31.19 27.86 -35.19
CA ILE A 10 30.74 27.35 -33.89
C ILE A 10 30.38 25.87 -34.11
N LEU A 11 31.28 24.97 -33.72
CA LEU A 11 30.98 23.54 -33.62
C LEU A 11 29.96 23.33 -32.48
N PHE A 12 28.69 23.22 -32.83
CA PHE A 12 27.64 22.79 -31.90
C PHE A 12 27.78 21.28 -31.70
N MET A 13 28.55 20.85 -30.69
CA MET A 13 28.51 19.46 -30.22
C MET A 13 27.14 19.25 -29.54
N HIS A 14 26.14 18.86 -30.32
CA HIS A 14 24.97 18.20 -29.76
C HIS A 14 25.44 16.83 -29.29
N SER A 15 25.70 16.70 -27.99
CA SER A 15 25.81 15.39 -27.36
C SER A 15 24.50 14.65 -27.61
N PHE A 16 24.55 13.68 -28.53
CA PHE A 16 23.50 12.70 -28.71
C PHE A 16 23.43 11.86 -27.43
N ASN A 17 22.48 12.18 -26.54
CA ASN A 17 22.13 11.29 -25.44
C ASN A 17 21.36 10.12 -26.05
N ILE A 18 22.06 9.02 -26.31
CA ILE A 18 21.40 7.74 -26.52
C ILE A 18 20.85 7.35 -25.14
N ALA A 19 19.60 7.69 -24.87
CA ALA A 19 18.90 7.20 -23.69
C ALA A 19 18.71 5.69 -23.88
N MET A 20 19.65 4.91 -23.35
CA MET A 20 19.44 3.49 -23.14
C MET A 20 18.29 3.36 -22.14
N ALA A 21 17.34 2.45 -22.38
CA ALA A 21 16.28 2.17 -21.41
C ALA A 21 16.91 1.77 -20.07
N GLN A 22 16.84 2.66 -19.09
CA GLN A 22 17.26 2.38 -17.72
C GLN A 22 16.15 1.56 -17.05
N ALA A 23 16.53 0.55 -16.27
CA ALA A 23 15.55 -0.16 -15.44
C ALA A 23 14.84 0.86 -14.53
N PRO A 24 13.53 0.70 -14.27
CA PRO A 24 12.81 1.55 -13.34
C PRO A 24 13.56 1.63 -12.00
N THR A 25 13.77 2.85 -11.51
CA THR A 25 14.32 3.05 -10.16
C THR A 25 13.22 2.90 -9.13
N ILE A 26 13.51 2.23 -8.01
CA ILE A 26 12.59 2.20 -6.87
C ILE A 26 12.49 3.62 -6.32
N GLU A 27 11.29 4.21 -6.35
CA GLU A 27 11.06 5.56 -5.79
C GLU A 27 11.06 5.52 -4.26
N TRP A 28 10.42 4.52 -3.66
CA TRP A 28 10.45 4.23 -2.24
C TRP A 28 10.14 2.76 -1.96
N GLN A 29 10.50 2.29 -0.77
CA GLN A 29 10.13 0.98 -0.25
C GLN A 29 9.81 1.08 1.25
N ASN A 30 8.89 0.26 1.74
CA ASN A 30 8.52 0.23 3.16
C ASN A 30 8.27 -1.21 3.64
N THR A 31 8.51 -1.46 4.92
CA THR A 31 8.17 -2.71 5.61
C THR A 31 7.19 -2.35 6.72
N ILE A 32 5.98 -2.91 6.66
CA ILE A 32 4.91 -2.59 7.62
C ILE A 32 4.45 -3.89 8.28
N GLY A 33 4.54 -3.98 9.61
CA GLY A 33 4.18 -5.19 10.34
C GLY A 33 4.29 -5.08 11.86
N GLY A 34 3.96 -6.18 12.54
CA GLY A 34 4.09 -6.37 13.98
C GLY A 34 4.99 -7.54 14.34
N SER A 35 4.87 -8.03 15.57
CA SER A 35 5.72 -9.11 16.11
C SER A 35 5.28 -10.52 15.72
N SER A 36 4.14 -10.67 15.06
CA SER A 36 3.56 -11.96 14.64
C SER A 36 3.47 -12.02 13.11
N ALA A 37 2.75 -13.00 12.57
CA ALA A 37 2.55 -13.13 11.14
C ALA A 37 1.57 -12.07 10.62
N ASP A 38 1.99 -11.30 9.62
CA ASP A 38 1.17 -10.34 8.89
C ASP A 38 1.21 -10.67 7.40
N TYR A 39 0.05 -10.81 6.79
CA TYR A 39 -0.11 -11.22 5.41
C TYR A 39 -0.80 -10.12 4.61
N LEU A 40 -0.07 -9.49 3.69
CA LEU A 40 -0.65 -8.56 2.73
C LEU A 40 -1.33 -9.34 1.59
N HIS A 41 -2.61 -9.07 1.34
CA HIS A 41 -3.38 -9.75 0.29
C HIS A 41 -3.71 -8.83 -0.89
N ALA A 42 -3.87 -7.53 -0.65
CA ALA A 42 -4.23 -6.58 -1.68
C ALA A 42 -3.62 -5.20 -1.42
N ILE A 43 -3.28 -4.52 -2.52
CA ILE A 43 -2.80 -3.14 -2.55
C ILE A 43 -3.40 -2.43 -3.76
N HIS A 44 -3.96 -1.25 -3.54
CA HIS A 44 -4.53 -0.41 -4.61
C HIS A 44 -4.12 1.04 -4.42
N GLN A 45 -3.77 1.72 -5.50
CA GLN A 45 -3.69 3.19 -5.48
C GLN A 45 -5.09 3.76 -5.28
N THR A 46 -5.21 4.81 -4.48
CA THR A 46 -6.46 5.49 -4.18
C THR A 46 -6.59 6.78 -4.98
N THR A 47 -7.83 7.27 -5.14
CA THR A 47 -8.14 8.48 -5.93
C THR A 47 -7.45 9.76 -5.44
N ASP A 48 -7.00 9.78 -4.19
CA ASP A 48 -6.24 10.87 -3.58
C ASP A 48 -4.71 10.77 -3.83
N GLY A 49 -4.26 9.82 -4.64
CA GLY A 49 -2.86 9.59 -4.97
C GLY A 49 -2.10 8.67 -4.01
N GLY A 50 -2.67 8.38 -2.83
CA GLY A 50 -2.09 7.44 -1.88
C GLY A 50 -2.39 5.97 -2.20
N PHE A 51 -2.29 5.10 -1.19
CA PHE A 51 -2.51 3.67 -1.34
C PHE A 51 -3.39 3.11 -0.23
N ILE A 52 -4.18 2.09 -0.52
CA ILE A 52 -4.89 1.29 0.46
C ILE A 52 -4.35 -0.14 0.41
N LEU A 53 -3.99 -0.67 1.58
CA LEU A 53 -3.49 -2.02 1.78
C LEU A 53 -4.53 -2.78 2.59
N GLY A 54 -4.75 -4.05 2.24
CA GLY A 54 -5.60 -4.97 2.98
C GLY A 54 -4.87 -6.28 3.21
N GLY A 55 -4.90 -6.76 4.44
CA GLY A 55 -4.27 -8.01 4.83
C GLY A 55 -4.91 -8.65 6.05
N THR A 56 -4.30 -9.75 6.50
CA THR A 56 -4.65 -10.44 7.75
C THR A 56 -3.46 -10.33 8.69
N SER A 57 -3.69 -9.92 9.94
CA SER A 57 -2.64 -9.76 10.95
C SER A 57 -2.91 -10.67 12.14
N GLY A 58 -1.91 -11.44 12.56
CA GLY A 58 -1.89 -12.16 13.83
C GLY A 58 -1.19 -11.38 14.95
N SER A 59 -0.86 -10.10 14.72
CA SER A 59 -0.06 -9.28 15.61
C SER A 59 -0.93 -8.50 16.60
N GLY A 60 -0.50 -8.41 17.87
CA GLY A 60 -0.98 -7.39 18.80
C GLY A 60 -0.37 -6.02 18.51
N ILE A 61 -0.53 -5.06 19.43
CA ILE A 61 0.14 -3.76 19.32
C ILE A 61 1.65 -3.95 19.40
N SER A 62 2.33 -3.80 18.26
CA SER A 62 3.78 -4.01 18.10
C SER A 62 4.23 -3.54 16.72
N GLY A 63 5.50 -3.15 16.58
CA GLY A 63 6.02 -2.63 15.32
C GLY A 63 5.23 -1.41 14.86
N ASP A 64 4.71 -1.46 13.65
CA ASP A 64 3.86 -0.41 13.06
C ASP A 64 2.39 -0.53 13.49
N LYS A 65 1.95 -1.69 13.97
CA LYS A 65 0.55 -1.95 14.29
C LYS A 65 0.12 -1.25 15.58
N THR A 66 -0.90 -0.39 15.49
CA THR A 66 -1.37 0.44 16.62
C THR A 66 -2.64 -0.08 17.28
N GLU A 67 -3.30 -1.07 16.69
CA GLU A 67 -4.54 -1.65 17.21
C GLU A 67 -4.35 -3.15 17.48
N PRO A 68 -4.82 -3.66 18.61
CA PRO A 68 -4.71 -5.09 18.90
C PRO A 68 -5.70 -5.88 18.03
N ASN A 69 -5.41 -7.16 17.85
CA ASN A 69 -6.41 -8.12 17.40
C ASN A 69 -7.50 -8.30 18.45
N GLN A 70 -8.70 -8.55 17.98
CA GLN A 70 -9.89 -8.92 18.76
C GLN A 70 -9.98 -10.45 18.89
N GLY A 71 -9.37 -11.18 17.96
CA GLY A 71 -9.29 -12.63 17.94
C GLY A 71 -7.86 -13.13 17.69
N ARG A 72 -7.74 -14.31 17.06
CA ARG A 72 -6.42 -14.91 16.77
C ARG A 72 -5.70 -14.15 15.66
N SER A 73 -6.45 -13.76 14.64
CA SER A 73 -5.99 -12.94 13.53
C SER A 73 -7.17 -12.21 12.95
N ASP A 74 -6.99 -10.95 12.60
CA ASP A 74 -8.06 -10.11 12.11
C ASP A 74 -7.66 -9.39 10.82
N TYR A 75 -8.64 -8.76 10.18
CA TYR A 75 -8.35 -7.93 9.01
C TYR A 75 -7.49 -6.76 9.49
N TRP A 76 -6.49 -6.40 8.71
CA TRP A 76 -5.69 -5.21 8.94
C TRP A 76 -5.69 -4.37 7.67
N VAL A 77 -6.31 -3.21 7.76
CA VAL A 77 -6.46 -2.26 6.65
C VAL A 77 -5.61 -1.04 6.95
N ILE A 78 -4.78 -0.64 5.99
CA ILE A 78 -3.80 0.43 6.17
C ILE A 78 -3.93 1.40 5.00
N LYS A 79 -4.12 2.69 5.28
CA LYS A 79 -4.03 3.76 4.29
C LYS A 79 -2.66 4.40 4.36
N LEU A 80 -2.02 4.51 3.21
CA LEU A 80 -0.78 5.24 3.01
C LEU A 80 -1.03 6.54 2.24
N ASP A 81 -0.15 7.52 2.46
CA ASP A 81 0.03 8.67 1.58
C ASP A 81 0.84 8.29 0.33
N GLU A 82 1.03 9.24 -0.57
CA GLU A 82 1.78 9.06 -1.83
C GLU A 82 3.26 8.71 -1.62
N THR A 83 3.81 9.00 -0.44
CA THR A 83 5.21 8.73 -0.06
C THR A 83 5.39 7.46 0.77
N GLY A 84 4.30 6.73 1.03
CA GLY A 84 4.32 5.47 1.77
C GLY A 84 4.22 5.62 3.30
N ASN A 85 3.87 6.79 3.84
CA ASN A 85 3.62 6.94 5.27
C ASN A 85 2.20 6.49 5.62
N ILE A 86 2.03 5.88 6.79
CA ILE A 86 0.72 5.47 7.30
C ILE A 86 -0.09 6.72 7.70
N ILE A 87 -1.22 6.94 7.01
CA ILE A 87 -2.22 7.96 7.38
C ILE A 87 -3.10 7.42 8.50
N TRP A 88 -3.61 6.20 8.32
CA TRP A 88 -4.41 5.49 9.31
C TRP A 88 -4.33 3.99 9.09
N GLN A 89 -4.66 3.24 10.13
CA GLN A 89 -4.83 1.79 10.08
C GLN A 89 -6.01 1.37 10.95
N ASN A 90 -6.67 0.26 10.62
CA ASN A 90 -7.75 -0.31 11.41
C ASN A 90 -7.63 -1.83 11.46
N THR A 91 -7.89 -2.41 12.63
CA THR A 91 -8.15 -3.84 12.83
C THR A 91 -9.65 -4.08 12.80
N ILE A 92 -10.10 -5.02 11.97
CA ILE A 92 -11.53 -5.35 11.84
C ILE A 92 -11.71 -6.86 11.99
N GLY A 93 -12.53 -7.30 12.95
CA GLY A 93 -12.78 -8.72 13.14
C GLY A 93 -13.59 -9.07 14.39
N GLY A 94 -13.49 -10.33 14.81
CA GLY A 94 -14.19 -10.87 15.95
C GLY A 94 -13.30 -11.71 16.84
N SER A 95 -13.90 -12.57 17.66
CA SER A 95 -13.21 -13.37 18.68
C SER A 95 -12.35 -14.52 18.14
N HIS A 96 -12.44 -14.87 16.85
CA HIS A 96 -11.75 -15.99 16.22
C HIS A 96 -10.84 -15.50 15.08
N SER A 97 -10.66 -16.28 14.01
CA SER A 97 -9.85 -15.88 12.86
C SER A 97 -10.73 -15.21 11.81
N ASP A 98 -10.35 -14.01 11.41
CA ASP A 98 -10.95 -13.24 10.34
C ASP A 98 -9.86 -12.98 9.30
N ASN A 99 -10.01 -13.56 8.10
CA ASN A 99 -9.03 -13.47 7.01
C ASN A 99 -9.53 -12.57 5.86
N LEU A 100 -8.83 -11.46 5.60
CA LEU A 100 -9.13 -10.57 4.47
C LEU A 100 -8.59 -11.17 3.18
N HIS A 101 -9.35 -11.07 2.08
CA HIS A 101 -8.92 -11.54 0.76
C HIS A 101 -8.91 -10.44 -0.31
N ALA A 102 -9.78 -9.44 -0.18
CA ALA A 102 -9.87 -8.34 -1.13
C ALA A 102 -10.26 -7.03 -0.45
N ILE A 103 -9.80 -5.94 -1.04
CA ILE A 103 -10.19 -4.57 -0.69
C ILE A 103 -10.33 -3.77 -1.98
N GLN A 104 -11.33 -2.90 -2.06
CA GLN A 104 -11.55 -2.04 -3.22
C GLN A 104 -12.06 -0.68 -2.76
N GLN A 105 -11.47 0.40 -3.28
CA GLN A 105 -12.00 1.75 -3.09
C GLN A 105 -13.30 1.90 -3.87
N THR A 106 -14.33 2.46 -3.22
CA THR A 106 -15.63 2.78 -3.84
C THR A 106 -15.63 4.18 -4.45
N THR A 107 -16.59 4.44 -5.35
CA THR A 107 -16.69 5.70 -6.09
C THR A 107 -17.05 6.91 -5.22
N ASP A 108 -17.62 6.68 -4.04
CA ASP A 108 -17.88 7.71 -3.01
C ASP A 108 -16.67 7.95 -2.09
N GLY A 109 -15.53 7.31 -2.35
CA GLY A 109 -14.29 7.47 -1.59
C GLY A 109 -14.15 6.51 -0.39
N GLY A 110 -15.16 5.69 -0.11
CA GLY A 110 -15.08 4.61 0.87
C GLY A 110 -14.30 3.39 0.41
N TYR A 111 -14.43 2.30 1.16
CA TYR A 111 -13.79 1.02 0.86
C TYR A 111 -14.74 -0.15 1.13
N ILE A 112 -14.71 -1.16 0.26
CA ILE A 112 -15.37 -2.45 0.46
C ILE A 112 -14.30 -3.50 0.74
N LEU A 113 -14.54 -4.31 1.78
CA LEU A 113 -13.68 -5.41 2.20
C LEU A 113 -14.39 -6.73 1.95
N GLY A 114 -13.64 -7.75 1.56
CA GLY A 114 -14.15 -9.11 1.38
C GLY A 114 -13.18 -10.14 1.92
N GLY A 115 -13.71 -11.18 2.57
CA GLY A 115 -12.91 -12.24 3.18
C GLY A 115 -13.76 -13.31 3.87
N THR A 116 -13.14 -14.06 4.77
CA THR A 116 -13.79 -15.11 5.58
C THR A 116 -13.72 -14.78 7.07
N SER A 117 -14.62 -15.39 7.85
CA SER A 117 -14.74 -15.19 9.30
C SER A 117 -15.15 -16.48 9.98
N GLU A 118 -14.36 -16.91 10.96
CA GLU A 118 -14.70 -18.00 11.90
C GLU A 118 -15.44 -17.47 13.14
N SER A 119 -15.62 -16.16 13.25
CA SER A 119 -16.15 -15.48 14.42
C SER A 119 -17.68 -15.51 14.46
N ASN A 120 -18.26 -15.77 15.65
CA ASN A 120 -19.66 -15.44 15.93
C ASN A 120 -19.83 -13.92 16.19
N ILE A 121 -21.01 -13.48 16.64
CA ILE A 121 -21.24 -12.08 17.06
C ILE A 121 -20.25 -11.72 18.18
N SER A 122 -19.26 -10.90 17.85
CA SER A 122 -18.19 -10.42 18.74
C SER A 122 -17.39 -9.34 18.01
N GLY A 123 -16.76 -8.44 18.77
CA GLY A 123 -15.95 -7.40 18.17
C GLY A 123 -16.76 -6.47 17.28
N ASP A 124 -16.30 -6.27 16.04
CA ASP A 124 -16.99 -5.47 15.01
C ASP A 124 -18.16 -6.23 14.35
N LYS A 125 -18.24 -7.54 14.55
CA LYS A 125 -19.20 -8.41 13.87
C LYS A 125 -20.56 -8.38 14.57
N THR A 126 -21.60 -7.99 13.82
CA THR A 126 -22.98 -7.83 14.33
C THR A 126 -23.91 -9.02 14.04
N GLU A 127 -23.46 -9.99 13.26
CA GLU A 127 -24.22 -11.17 12.83
C GLU A 127 -23.38 -12.45 13.03
N PRO A 128 -23.96 -13.63 13.27
CA PRO A 128 -23.19 -14.86 13.43
C PRO A 128 -22.45 -15.25 12.13
N ASN A 129 -21.44 -16.12 12.22
CA ASN A 129 -20.89 -16.75 11.03
C ASN A 129 -21.91 -17.72 10.41
N GLN A 130 -21.77 -17.97 9.11
CA GLN A 130 -22.56 -18.96 8.38
C GLN A 130 -21.61 -19.96 7.74
N GLY A 131 -21.73 -21.24 8.10
CA GLY A 131 -20.80 -22.29 7.71
C GLY A 131 -20.42 -23.18 8.90
N ASN A 132 -19.56 -24.17 8.65
CA ASN A 132 -19.03 -25.09 9.67
C ASN A 132 -17.65 -24.66 10.15
#